data_AF-A0A9E3BBN5-F1
#
_entry.id   AF-A0A9E3BBN5-F1
#
_cell.length_a   1.000
_cell.length_b   1.000
_cell.length_c   1.000
_cell.angle_alpha   90.00
_cell.angle_beta   90.00
_cell.angle_gamma   90.00
#
_symmetry.space_group_name_H-M   'P 1'
#
loop_
_entity.id
_entity.type
_entity.pdbx_description
1 polymer ?
#
loop_
_entity_poly.entity_id
_entity_poly.type
_entity_poly.pdbx_seq_one_letter_code
_entity_poly.pdbx_strand_id
1 'polypeptide(L)'
;MRRIAILAEGLFEWHYGKTATGVIRYGKDAVVAVIDSTQAGQDVSQALAAPIGQDIPVVRDIHEALHYQPDTLLIGIAPQGGRLPESWRWQLLAAIDAGLNIISGLHVFLSEDEELRKAAEKRGVTIWDVRRPPNHNRVASFTPHRSGSHTVLMVGSDCATGKMTVALELDREARRRGLNSTFLATGQTGIMIANNGLPVDRI
;
A
#
# COMPACT_ATOMS: atom_id res chain seq x y z
N MET A 1 -1.85 10.32 -11.86
CA MET A 1 -2.43 9.23 -11.05
C MET A 1 -1.68 7.98 -11.46
N ARG A 2 -1.13 7.22 -10.51
CA ARG A 2 -0.34 6.01 -10.82
C ARG A 2 -1.26 4.89 -11.28
N ARG A 3 -0.70 3.96 -12.05
CA ARG A 3 -1.33 2.69 -12.44
C ARG A 3 -0.64 1.55 -11.69
N ILE A 4 -1.32 0.99 -10.70
CA ILE A 4 -0.72 0.08 -9.73
C ILE A 4 -1.10 -1.37 -10.05
N ALA A 5 -0.09 -2.23 -10.18
CA ALA A 5 -0.25 -3.67 -9.97
C ALA A 5 0.04 -3.99 -8.49
N ILE A 6 -0.76 -4.84 -7.86
CA ILE A 6 -0.59 -5.21 -6.45
C ILE A 6 -0.09 -6.65 -6.35
N LEU A 7 1.08 -6.87 -5.78
CA LEU A 7 1.57 -8.21 -5.44
C LEU A 7 0.90 -8.71 -4.16
N ALA A 8 0.04 -9.72 -4.27
CA ALA A 8 -0.71 -10.33 -3.18
C ALA A 8 -0.65 -11.88 -3.20
N GLU A 9 0.44 -12.42 -3.75
CA GLU A 9 0.68 -13.84 -4.00
C GLU A 9 0.34 -14.77 -2.83
N GLY A 10 -0.63 -15.67 -3.05
CA GLY A 10 -1.06 -16.72 -2.13
C GLY A 10 -1.78 -16.23 -0.86
N LEU A 11 -1.97 -14.92 -0.71
CA LEU A 11 -2.55 -14.30 0.49
C LEU A 11 -3.55 -13.19 0.15
N PHE A 12 -4.10 -13.17 -1.07
CA PHE A 12 -5.12 -12.20 -1.45
C PHE A 12 -6.49 -12.56 -0.87
N GLU A 13 -6.63 -12.35 0.43
CA GLU A 13 -7.87 -12.54 1.18
C GLU A 13 -8.04 -11.45 2.27
N TRP A 14 -9.10 -11.52 3.07
CA TRP A 14 -9.48 -10.45 3.99
C TRP A 14 -8.52 -10.25 5.16
N HIS A 15 -7.94 -11.31 5.70
CA HIS A 15 -7.10 -11.21 6.91
C HIS A 15 -5.66 -10.80 6.59
N TYR A 16 -4.99 -11.51 5.68
CA TYR A 16 -3.60 -11.28 5.31
C TYR A 16 -3.45 -10.26 4.18
N GLY A 17 -4.46 -10.13 3.30
CA GLY A 17 -4.54 -9.18 2.19
C GLY A 17 -4.99 -7.76 2.54
N LYS A 18 -5.05 -7.40 3.84
CA LYS A 18 -5.60 -6.11 4.30
C LYS A 18 -4.98 -4.88 3.64
N THR A 19 -3.71 -4.93 3.24
CA THR A 19 -3.06 -3.82 2.55
C THR A 19 -3.56 -3.72 1.11
N ALA A 20 -3.56 -4.81 0.36
CA ALA A 20 -4.14 -4.88 -0.99
C ALA A 20 -5.61 -4.41 -1.00
N THR A 21 -6.45 -4.98 -0.14
CA THR A 21 -7.87 -4.62 -0.06
C THR A 21 -8.09 -3.19 0.39
N GLY A 22 -7.26 -2.68 1.32
CA GLY A 22 -7.28 -1.28 1.73
C GLY A 22 -6.95 -0.31 0.59
N VAL A 23 -5.92 -0.61 -0.20
CA VAL A 23 -5.53 0.20 -1.37
C VAL A 23 -6.61 0.15 -2.45
N ILE A 24 -7.17 -1.02 -2.76
CA ILE A 24 -8.26 -1.16 -3.75
C ILE A 24 -9.48 -0.35 -3.33
N ARG A 25 -9.86 -0.38 -2.05
CA ARG A 25 -11.08 0.28 -1.57
C ARG A 25 -10.92 1.79 -1.33
N TYR A 26 -9.73 2.23 -0.90
CA TYR A 26 -9.52 3.59 -0.41
C TYR A 26 -8.43 4.38 -1.12
N GLY A 27 -7.56 3.72 -1.88
CA GLY A 27 -6.47 4.35 -2.61
C GLY A 27 -6.98 5.38 -3.63
N LYS A 28 -6.11 6.35 -3.93
CA LYS A 28 -6.38 7.38 -4.95
C LYS A 28 -5.87 7.00 -6.33
N ASP A 29 -5.00 6.00 -6.41
CA ASP A 29 -4.38 5.55 -7.65
C ASP A 29 -5.21 4.44 -8.29
N ALA A 30 -5.06 4.27 -9.61
CA ALA A 30 -5.79 3.26 -10.34
C ALA A 30 -5.13 1.90 -10.14
N VAL A 31 -5.81 0.96 -9.48
CA VAL A 31 -5.35 -0.43 -9.41
C VAL A 31 -5.78 -1.14 -10.69
N VAL A 32 -4.83 -1.67 -11.43
CA VAL A 32 -5.06 -2.23 -12.78
C VAL A 32 -4.95 -3.76 -12.84
N ALA A 33 -4.31 -4.37 -11.84
CA ALA A 33 -4.24 -5.82 -11.68
C ALA A 33 -3.84 -6.18 -10.24
N VAL A 34 -4.25 -7.36 -9.79
CA VAL A 34 -3.73 -8.02 -8.58
C VAL A 34 -2.98 -9.27 -8.99
N ILE A 35 -1.78 -9.48 -8.47
CA ILE A 35 -0.96 -10.67 -8.75
C ILE A 35 -1.16 -11.66 -7.61
N ASP A 36 -1.83 -12.77 -7.91
CA ASP A 36 -1.98 -13.94 -7.04
C ASP A 36 -2.23 -15.19 -7.89
N SER A 37 -1.21 -16.05 -8.01
CA SER A 37 -1.28 -17.27 -8.82
C SER A 37 -2.38 -18.25 -8.40
N THR A 38 -2.79 -18.21 -7.13
CA THR A 38 -3.81 -19.12 -6.59
C THR A 38 -5.24 -18.75 -7.00
N GLN A 39 -5.43 -17.50 -7.45
CA GLN A 39 -6.74 -16.94 -7.82
C GLN A 39 -6.74 -16.34 -9.24
N ALA A 40 -5.69 -16.61 -10.02
CA ALA A 40 -5.53 -16.10 -11.38
C ALA A 40 -6.72 -16.42 -12.29
N GLY A 41 -7.12 -15.45 -13.11
CA GLY A 41 -8.27 -15.54 -14.02
C GLY A 41 -9.59 -15.08 -13.41
N GLN A 42 -9.63 -14.82 -12.10
CA GLN A 42 -10.79 -14.20 -11.44
C GLN A 42 -10.75 -12.67 -11.53
N ASP A 43 -11.91 -12.04 -11.38
CA ASP A 43 -11.99 -10.63 -11.02
C ASP A 43 -11.79 -10.46 -9.49
N VAL A 44 -11.23 -9.33 -9.05
CA VAL A 44 -11.04 -9.05 -7.62
C VAL A 44 -12.35 -9.14 -6.83
N SER A 45 -13.49 -8.73 -7.41
CA SER A 45 -14.78 -8.83 -6.74
C SER A 45 -15.21 -10.28 -6.49
N GLN A 46 -14.81 -11.20 -7.38
CA GLN A 46 -15.04 -12.64 -7.25
C GLN A 46 -14.08 -13.25 -6.23
N ALA A 47 -12.79 -12.96 -6.35
CA ALA A 47 -11.74 -13.45 -5.45
C ALA A 47 -12.02 -13.08 -3.98
N LEU A 48 -12.50 -11.86 -3.73
CA LEU A 48 -12.85 -11.39 -2.39
C LEU A 48 -14.30 -11.71 -1.97
N ALA A 49 -15.11 -12.27 -2.88
CA ALA A 49 -16.54 -12.48 -2.71
C ALA A 49 -17.29 -11.22 -2.20
N ALA A 50 -16.96 -10.06 -2.78
CA ALA A 50 -17.49 -8.77 -2.35
C ALA A 50 -17.58 -7.76 -3.51
N PRO A 51 -18.49 -6.77 -3.45
CA PRO A 51 -18.66 -5.77 -4.52
C PRO A 51 -17.57 -4.68 -4.47
N ILE A 52 -16.30 -5.09 -4.46
CA ILE A 52 -15.13 -4.21 -4.46
C ILE A 52 -14.17 -4.63 -5.58
N GLY A 53 -13.49 -3.66 -6.19
CA GLY A 53 -12.49 -3.93 -7.23
C GLY A 53 -13.06 -4.58 -8.50
N GLN A 54 -14.29 -4.23 -8.88
CA GLN A 54 -14.85 -4.64 -10.17
C GLN A 54 -13.94 -4.19 -11.31
N ASP A 55 -13.81 -5.05 -12.33
CA ASP A 55 -12.99 -4.85 -13.52
C ASP A 55 -11.48 -4.79 -13.23
N ILE A 56 -11.06 -5.35 -12.09
CA ILE A 56 -9.65 -5.51 -11.72
C ILE A 56 -9.33 -7.02 -11.79
N PRO A 57 -8.56 -7.46 -12.80
CA PRO A 57 -8.22 -8.86 -12.94
C PRO A 57 -7.20 -9.31 -11.90
N VAL A 58 -7.37 -10.53 -11.42
CA VAL A 58 -6.34 -11.29 -10.72
C VAL A 58 -5.53 -12.07 -11.76
N VAL A 59 -4.23 -11.84 -11.80
CA VAL A 59 -3.28 -12.42 -12.76
C VAL A 59 -2.27 -13.30 -12.04
N ARG A 60 -1.64 -14.21 -12.78
CA ARG A 60 -0.73 -15.19 -12.18
C ARG A 60 0.57 -14.58 -11.67
N ASP A 61 1.11 -13.63 -12.41
CA ASP A 61 2.44 -13.08 -12.16
C ASP A 61 2.61 -11.67 -12.75
N ILE A 62 3.78 -11.08 -12.49
CA ILE A 62 4.12 -9.74 -12.99
C ILE A 62 4.09 -9.64 -14.52
N HIS A 63 4.43 -10.68 -15.27
CA HIS A 63 4.45 -10.60 -16.74
C HIS A 63 3.03 -10.42 -17.29
N GLU A 64 2.06 -11.15 -16.73
CA GLU A 64 0.66 -10.95 -17.07
C GLU A 64 0.13 -9.58 -16.61
N ALA A 65 0.58 -9.11 -15.44
CA ALA A 65 0.21 -7.78 -14.95
C ALA A 65 0.67 -6.65 -15.89
N LEU A 66 1.82 -6.83 -16.56
CA LEU A 66 2.36 -5.84 -17.50
C LEU A 66 1.45 -5.57 -18.71
N HIS A 67 0.59 -6.53 -19.10
CA HIS A 67 -0.40 -6.32 -20.16
C HIS A 67 -1.40 -5.20 -19.82
N TYR A 68 -1.61 -4.94 -18.52
CA TYR A 68 -2.47 -3.89 -18.01
C TYR A 68 -1.72 -2.56 -17.81
N GLN A 69 -0.48 -2.45 -18.29
CA GLN A 69 0.34 -1.24 -18.31
C GLN A 69 0.43 -0.52 -16.93
N PRO A 70 0.80 -1.23 -15.85
CA PRO A 70 1.14 -0.59 -14.58
C PRO A 70 2.43 0.23 -14.72
N ASP A 71 2.53 1.32 -13.97
CA ASP A 71 3.76 2.11 -13.77
C ASP A 71 4.40 1.86 -12.39
N THR A 72 3.70 1.11 -11.53
CA THR A 72 4.07 0.88 -10.15
C THR A 72 3.64 -0.52 -9.71
N LEU A 73 4.54 -1.24 -9.04
CA LEU A 73 4.25 -2.47 -8.31
C LEU A 73 4.18 -2.16 -6.81
N LEU A 74 3.06 -2.47 -6.18
CA LEU A 74 2.84 -2.32 -4.74
C LEU A 74 2.81 -3.70 -4.06
N ILE A 75 3.57 -3.86 -2.98
CA ILE A 75 3.51 -5.08 -2.16
C ILE A 75 2.29 -5.00 -1.24
N GLY A 76 1.25 -5.76 -1.59
CA GLY A 76 -0.08 -5.71 -0.98
C GLY A 76 -0.28 -6.62 0.23
N ILE A 77 0.73 -7.41 0.59
CA ILE A 77 0.69 -8.39 1.68
C ILE A 77 1.97 -8.34 2.51
N ALA A 78 1.84 -8.68 3.78
CA ALA A 78 2.98 -8.85 4.68
C ALA A 78 3.11 -10.33 5.04
N PRO A 79 4.05 -11.07 4.45
CA PRO A 79 4.25 -12.49 4.78
C PRO A 79 4.70 -12.65 6.24
N GLN A 80 4.50 -13.86 6.80
CA GLN A 80 4.90 -14.16 8.16
C GLN A 80 6.38 -13.85 8.39
N GLY A 81 6.70 -13.12 9.46
CA GLY A 81 8.06 -12.67 9.77
C GLY A 81 8.50 -11.38 9.05
N GLY A 82 7.69 -10.81 8.14
CA GLY A 82 7.89 -9.47 7.59
C GLY A 82 9.08 -9.32 6.62
N ARG A 83 9.65 -10.44 6.16
CA ARG A 83 10.75 -10.50 5.19
C ARG A 83 10.21 -10.69 3.77
N LEU A 84 11.00 -10.31 2.77
CA LEU A 84 10.70 -10.63 1.38
C LEU A 84 10.90 -12.14 1.13
N PRO A 85 9.89 -12.89 0.66
CA PRO A 85 10.08 -14.28 0.26
C PRO A 85 10.95 -14.36 -0.99
N GLU A 86 11.87 -15.33 -1.02
CA GLU A 86 12.78 -15.54 -2.17
C GLU A 86 11.99 -15.78 -3.47
N SER A 87 10.86 -16.47 -3.37
CA SER A 87 9.95 -16.76 -4.49
C SER A 87 9.33 -15.51 -5.13
N TRP A 88 9.37 -14.35 -4.48
CA TRP A 88 8.84 -13.10 -5.06
C TRP A 88 9.93 -12.22 -5.67
N ARG A 89 11.19 -12.51 -5.37
CA ARG A 89 12.33 -11.66 -5.77
C ARG A 89 12.41 -11.45 -7.27
N TRP A 90 12.18 -12.53 -8.04
CA TRP A 90 12.17 -12.47 -9.50
C TRP A 90 11.07 -11.54 -10.02
N GLN A 91 9.91 -11.48 -9.36
CA GLN A 91 8.81 -10.60 -9.77
C GLN A 91 9.16 -9.12 -9.57
N LEU A 92 9.86 -8.80 -8.46
CA LEU A 92 10.37 -7.45 -8.22
C LEU A 92 11.42 -7.03 -9.26
N LEU A 93 12.35 -7.93 -9.56
CA LEU A 93 13.38 -7.67 -10.59
C LEU A 93 12.75 -7.49 -11.98
N ALA A 94 11.79 -8.32 -12.35
CA ALA A 94 11.07 -8.19 -13.61
C ALA A 94 10.23 -6.88 -13.69
N ALA A 95 9.61 -6.47 -12.57
CA ALA A 95 8.93 -5.18 -12.49
C ALA A 95 9.90 -4.01 -12.70
N ILE A 96 11.04 -4.02 -12.01
CA ILE A 96 12.09 -3.01 -12.16
C ILE A 96 12.62 -2.98 -13.59
N ASP A 97 12.86 -4.15 -14.19
CA ASP A 97 13.38 -4.25 -15.56
C ASP A 97 12.39 -3.66 -16.59
N ALA A 98 11.10 -3.85 -16.34
CA ALA A 98 10.00 -3.26 -17.11
C ALA A 98 9.76 -1.76 -16.81
N GLY A 99 10.50 -1.15 -15.88
CA GLY A 99 10.42 0.28 -15.58
C GLY A 99 9.38 0.66 -14.52
N LEU A 100 8.87 -0.29 -13.73
CA LEU A 100 7.92 0.01 -12.66
C LEU A 100 8.62 0.53 -11.40
N ASN A 101 8.01 1.52 -10.76
CA ASN A 101 8.36 1.90 -9.40
C ASN A 101 7.90 0.82 -8.40
N ILE A 102 8.57 0.68 -7.26
CA ILE A 102 8.21 -0.29 -6.23
C ILE A 102 7.73 0.44 -4.97
N ILE A 103 6.60 0.02 -4.41
CA ILE A 103 6.11 0.49 -3.10
C ILE A 103 6.10 -0.69 -2.13
N SER A 104 6.85 -0.58 -1.04
CA SER A 104 7.03 -1.65 -0.06
C SER A 104 6.68 -1.21 1.36
N GLY A 105 5.86 -2.02 2.04
CA GLY A 105 5.55 -1.91 3.48
C GLY A 105 6.22 -2.97 4.34
N LEU A 106 7.17 -3.72 3.78
CA LEU A 106 7.87 -4.78 4.50
C LEU A 106 8.69 -4.23 5.66
N HIS A 107 9.03 -5.11 6.62
CA HIS A 107 9.97 -4.73 7.68
C HIS A 107 11.40 -4.65 7.16
N VAL A 108 11.75 -5.38 6.10
CA VAL A 108 13.01 -5.17 5.38
C VAL A 108 12.88 -4.00 4.42
N PHE A 109 13.94 -3.21 4.27
CA PHE A 109 13.97 -2.11 3.30
C PHE A 109 14.50 -2.62 1.97
N LEU A 110 13.65 -2.60 0.94
CA LEU A 110 14.03 -3.07 -0.38
C LEU A 110 15.03 -2.14 -1.05
N SER A 111 15.07 -0.87 -0.67
CA SER A 111 16.07 0.08 -1.16
C SER A 111 17.49 -0.20 -0.62
N GLU A 112 17.62 -1.02 0.42
CA GLU A 112 18.92 -1.43 1.01
C GLU A 112 19.37 -2.81 0.52
N ASP A 113 18.51 -3.53 -0.20
CA ASP A 113 18.89 -4.76 -0.87
C ASP A 113 19.77 -4.43 -2.08
N GLU A 114 21.00 -4.93 -2.08
CA GLU A 114 22.02 -4.54 -3.06
C GLU A 114 21.63 -4.85 -4.51
N GLU A 115 20.93 -5.95 -4.74
CA GLU A 115 20.52 -6.35 -6.10
C GLU A 115 19.36 -5.49 -6.58
N LEU A 116 18.32 -5.33 -5.75
CA LEU A 116 17.16 -4.51 -6.08
C LEU A 116 17.53 -3.05 -6.25
N ARG A 117 18.39 -2.52 -5.38
CA ARG A 117 18.91 -1.14 -5.46
C ARG A 117 19.67 -0.91 -6.76
N LYS A 118 20.62 -1.79 -7.11
CA LYS A 118 21.38 -1.69 -8.37
C LYS A 118 20.47 -1.79 -9.60
N ALA A 119 19.51 -2.70 -9.58
CA ALA A 119 18.55 -2.83 -10.68
C ALA A 119 17.71 -1.55 -10.83
N ALA A 120 17.23 -1.00 -9.71
CA ALA A 120 16.43 0.22 -9.69
C ALA A 120 17.22 1.43 -10.19
N GLU A 121 18.45 1.62 -9.74
CA GLU A 121 19.36 2.68 -10.20
C GLU A 121 19.63 2.58 -11.70
N LYS A 122 19.91 1.37 -12.20
CA LYS A 122 20.17 1.13 -13.63
C LYS A 122 18.96 1.47 -14.50
N ARG A 123 17.74 1.20 -14.01
CA ARG A 123 16.49 1.44 -14.74
C ARG A 123 15.88 2.82 -14.46
N GLY A 124 16.43 3.58 -13.52
CA GLY A 124 15.93 4.90 -13.14
C GLY A 124 14.57 4.87 -12.42
N VAL A 125 14.23 3.75 -11.78
CA VAL A 125 12.97 3.59 -11.05
C VAL A 125 13.18 3.81 -9.55
N THR A 126 12.10 4.14 -8.85
CA THR A 126 12.14 4.40 -7.40
C THR A 126 11.66 3.20 -6.61
N ILE A 127 12.34 2.90 -5.49
CA ILE A 127 11.86 1.98 -4.46
C ILE A 127 11.46 2.82 -3.25
N TRP A 128 10.15 2.87 -2.96
CA TRP A 128 9.62 3.58 -1.81
C TRP A 128 9.30 2.61 -0.67
N ASP A 129 10.20 2.55 0.30
CA ASP A 129 9.98 1.86 1.57
C ASP A 129 9.12 2.73 2.50
N VAL A 130 7.81 2.50 2.55
CA VAL A 130 6.86 3.35 3.32
C VAL A 130 7.08 3.30 4.83
N ARG A 131 7.85 2.31 5.29
CA ARG A 131 8.23 2.14 6.70
C ARG A 131 9.51 2.85 7.08
N ARG A 132 10.20 3.50 6.14
CA ARG A 132 11.42 4.25 6.44
C ARG A 132 11.05 5.52 7.23
N PRO A 133 11.53 5.68 8.47
CA PRO A 133 11.30 6.90 9.23
C PRO A 133 12.07 8.07 8.59
N PRO A 134 11.66 9.33 8.84
CA PRO A 134 12.41 10.49 8.41
C PRO A 134 13.81 10.51 9.06
N ASN A 135 14.79 11.06 8.35
CA ASN A 135 16.18 11.12 8.80
C ASN A 135 16.36 11.86 10.14
N HIS A 136 15.44 12.77 10.45
CA HIS A 136 15.47 13.57 11.67
C HIS A 136 14.13 13.47 12.39
N ASN A 137 14.14 12.80 13.53
CA ASN A 137 13.05 12.82 14.49
C ASN A 137 13.26 13.96 15.48
N ARG A 138 12.17 14.62 15.87
CA ARG A 138 12.18 15.62 16.95
C ARG A 138 11.29 15.12 18.07
N VAL A 139 11.74 15.26 19.31
CA VAL A 139 10.88 15.04 20.48
C VAL A 139 9.67 15.97 20.39
N ALA A 140 8.48 15.42 20.61
CA ALA A 140 7.26 16.21 20.53
C ALA A 140 7.31 17.38 21.53
N SER A 141 7.22 18.60 21.02
CA SER A 141 6.95 19.79 21.81
C SER A 141 5.47 20.13 21.66
N PHE A 142 4.83 20.58 22.76
CA PHE A 142 3.45 21.04 22.69
C PHE A 142 3.35 22.21 21.71
N THR A 143 2.77 21.93 20.54
CA THR A 143 2.51 22.93 19.50
C THR A 143 1.00 23.12 19.46
N PRO A 144 0.48 24.30 19.82
CA PRO A 144 -0.94 24.57 19.77
C PRO A 144 -1.50 24.33 18.36
N HIS A 145 -2.70 23.77 18.29
CA HIS A 145 -3.42 23.68 17.03
C HIS A 145 -3.69 25.07 16.47
N ARG A 146 -3.71 25.20 15.14
CA ARG A 146 -4.16 26.43 14.48
C ARG A 146 -5.61 26.70 14.90
N SER A 147 -5.96 27.98 15.14
CA SER A 147 -7.33 28.37 15.44
C SER A 147 -8.31 27.80 14.41
N GLY A 148 -9.40 27.18 14.87
CA GLY A 148 -10.40 26.53 14.02
C GLY A 148 -10.01 25.16 13.45
N SER A 149 -8.86 24.59 13.85
CA SER A 149 -8.49 23.21 13.47
C SER A 149 -8.77 22.21 14.58
N HIS A 150 -9.17 20.99 14.19
CA HIS A 150 -9.48 19.90 15.10
C HIS A 150 -8.71 18.65 14.69
N THR A 151 -8.11 17.97 15.67
CA THR A 151 -7.52 16.64 15.49
C THR A 151 -8.45 15.60 16.11
N VAL A 152 -8.89 14.64 15.30
CA VAL A 152 -9.73 13.54 15.77
C VAL A 152 -8.93 12.25 15.71
N LEU A 153 -8.58 11.70 16.88
CA LEU A 153 -7.85 10.44 16.99
C LEU A 153 -8.84 9.27 17.10
N MET A 154 -8.72 8.30 16.19
CA MET A 154 -9.46 7.04 16.32
C MET A 154 -8.75 6.12 17.32
N VAL A 155 -9.43 5.84 18.43
CA VAL A 155 -9.02 4.86 19.43
C VAL A 155 -9.93 3.63 19.33
N GLY A 156 -9.43 2.46 19.76
CA GLY A 156 -10.19 1.22 19.72
C GLY A 156 -9.66 0.25 20.77
N SER A 157 -10.52 -0.65 21.24
CA SER A 157 -10.22 -1.60 22.31
C SER A 157 -9.15 -2.63 21.93
N ASP A 158 -8.93 -2.86 20.64
CA ASP A 158 -7.95 -3.83 20.13
C ASP A 158 -7.39 -3.41 18.75
N CYS A 159 -6.36 -4.11 18.27
CA CYS A 159 -5.78 -4.03 16.94
C CYS A 159 -6.73 -4.58 15.85
N ALA A 160 -6.55 -4.14 14.60
CA ALA A 160 -7.33 -4.60 13.44
C ALA A 160 -8.88 -4.44 13.52
N THR A 161 -9.39 -3.67 14.48
CA THR A 161 -10.83 -3.40 14.72
C THR A 161 -11.47 -2.33 13.82
N GLY A 162 -10.80 -1.90 12.74
CA GLY A 162 -11.37 -0.93 11.80
C GLY A 162 -11.10 0.56 12.11
N LYS A 163 -10.20 0.89 13.05
CA LYS A 163 -9.80 2.30 13.34
C LYS A 163 -9.46 3.11 12.09
N MET A 164 -8.67 2.54 11.18
CA MET A 164 -8.29 3.18 9.91
C MET A 164 -9.50 3.36 8.99
N THR A 165 -10.34 2.33 8.87
CA THR A 165 -11.58 2.38 8.07
C THR A 165 -12.50 3.49 8.54
N VAL A 166 -12.75 3.61 9.85
CA VAL A 166 -13.57 4.68 10.42
C VAL A 166 -12.95 6.06 10.11
N ALA A 167 -11.64 6.22 10.28
CA ALA A 167 -10.97 7.48 9.95
C ALA A 167 -11.13 7.88 8.47
N LEU A 168 -11.00 6.91 7.55
CA LEU A 168 -11.14 7.13 6.11
C LEU A 168 -12.57 7.48 5.71
N GLU A 169 -13.57 6.79 6.26
CA GLU A 169 -14.98 7.08 5.97
C GLU A 169 -15.42 8.43 6.56
N LEU A 170 -14.95 8.79 7.76
CA LEU A 170 -15.18 10.13 8.33
C LEU A 170 -14.52 11.23 7.49
N ASP A 171 -13.30 11.02 7.00
CA ASP A 171 -12.60 11.96 6.14
C ASP A 171 -13.33 12.14 4.79
N ARG A 172 -13.78 11.04 4.18
CA ARG A 172 -14.60 11.07 2.96
C ARG A 172 -15.90 11.84 3.17
N GLU A 173 -16.63 11.54 4.23
CA GLU A 173 -17.90 12.20 4.53
C GLU A 173 -17.72 13.69 4.87
N ALA A 174 -16.69 14.04 5.64
CA ALA A 174 -16.36 15.43 5.95
C ALA A 174 -16.07 16.22 4.67
N ARG A 175 -15.25 15.67 3.76
CA ARG A 175 -15.00 16.30 2.44
C ARG A 175 -16.25 16.39 1.58
N ARG A 176 -17.11 15.35 1.58
CA ARG A 176 -18.39 15.36 0.86
C ARG A 176 -19.30 16.49 1.34
N ARG A 177 -19.23 16.85 2.63
CA ARG A 177 -19.93 17.99 3.23
C ARG A 177 -19.23 19.34 3.01
N GLY A 178 -18.14 19.39 2.26
CA GLY A 178 -17.38 20.60 1.97
C GLY A 178 -16.42 21.04 3.08
N LEU A 179 -16.14 20.19 4.08
CA LEU A 179 -15.15 20.49 5.12
C LEU A 179 -13.73 20.27 4.60
N ASN A 180 -12.79 21.13 5.02
CA ASN A 180 -11.37 20.93 4.78
C ASN A 180 -10.81 19.85 5.72
N SER A 181 -10.96 18.58 5.31
CA SER A 181 -10.55 17.40 6.08
C SER A 181 -9.38 16.67 5.42
N THR A 182 -8.49 16.14 6.26
CA THR A 182 -7.45 15.22 5.81
C THR A 182 -7.23 14.05 6.77
N PHE A 183 -7.14 12.85 6.20
CA PHE A 183 -6.65 11.66 6.89
C PHE A 183 -5.12 11.71 7.00
N LEU A 184 -4.61 11.50 8.22
CA LEU A 184 -3.17 11.40 8.51
C LEU A 184 -2.84 9.95 8.87
N ALA A 185 -2.06 9.29 8.02
CA ALA A 185 -1.74 7.89 8.22
C ALA A 185 -0.63 7.69 9.26
N THR A 186 -0.83 6.71 10.14
CA THR A 186 0.12 6.32 11.19
C THR A 186 0.75 4.94 10.98
N GLY A 187 0.39 4.25 9.90
CA GLY A 187 0.89 2.92 9.56
C GLY A 187 0.90 2.68 8.05
N GLN A 188 1.65 1.66 7.64
CA GLN A 188 1.97 1.37 6.23
C GLN A 188 0.76 1.41 5.27
N THR A 189 -0.32 0.69 5.57
CA THR A 189 -1.50 0.62 4.68
C THR A 189 -2.12 2.01 4.49
N GLY A 190 -2.25 2.78 5.57
CA GLY A 190 -2.75 4.15 5.50
C GLY A 190 -1.83 5.05 4.68
N ILE A 191 -0.51 4.89 4.80
CA ILE A 191 0.47 5.69 4.04
C ILE A 191 0.34 5.38 2.55
N MET A 192 0.22 4.10 2.19
CA MET A 192 0.01 3.66 0.80
C MET A 192 -1.33 4.17 0.23
N ILE A 193 -2.38 4.22 1.03
CA ILE A 193 -3.69 4.77 0.64
C ILE A 193 -3.63 6.29 0.43
N ALA A 194 -3.01 7.00 1.38
CA ALA A 194 -3.04 8.46 1.44
C ALA A 194 -1.93 9.14 0.64
N ASN A 195 -0.87 8.39 0.29
CA ASN A 195 0.41 8.91 -0.20
C ASN A 195 1.08 9.92 0.73
N ASN A 196 0.83 9.78 2.03
CA ASN A 196 1.39 10.64 3.08
C ASN A 196 1.19 9.97 4.44
N GLY A 197 2.04 10.32 5.41
CA GLY A 197 1.95 9.87 6.80
C GLY A 197 3.29 9.45 7.37
N LEU A 198 3.23 8.76 8.51
CA LEU A 198 4.42 8.37 9.27
C LEU A 198 4.20 6.98 9.88
N PRO A 199 5.14 6.02 9.72
CA PRO A 199 5.00 4.67 10.28
C PRO A 199 5.35 4.66 11.77
N VAL A 200 4.36 4.97 12.63
CA VAL A 200 4.57 5.17 14.08
C VAL A 200 5.04 3.89 14.79
N ASP A 201 4.75 2.72 14.22
CA ASP A 201 5.22 1.42 14.72
C ASP A 201 6.75 1.22 14.61
N ARG A 202 7.45 2.16 13.96
CA ARG A 202 8.88 2.06 13.64
C ARG A 202 9.69 3.35 13.86
N ILE A 203 9.13 4.32 14.57
CA ILE A 203 9.83 5.55 14.98
C ILE A 203 10.72 5.28 16.20
#